data_AF-A0AAE3XLU6-F1
#
_entry.id   AF-A0AAE3XLU6-F1
#
_cell.length_a   1.000
_cell.length_b   1.000
_cell.length_c   1.000
_cell.angle_alpha   90.00
_cell.angle_beta   90.00
_cell.angle_gamma   90.00
#
_symmetry.space_group_name_H-M   'P 1'
#
loop_
_entity.id
_entity.type
_entity.pdbx_description
1 polymer ?
#
loop_
_entity_poly.entity_id
_entity_poly.type
_entity_poly.pdbx_seq_one_letter_code
_entity_poly.pdbx_strand_id
1 'polypeptide(L)'
;MNQGLASLYRAAGLFLTNKENMVAENGDFRDTAINSDRQLWSVAGNLAMIYRVFYGMNLESDKLSFAPVVPEQYQGNKILSNFKYRDAVLDITLNGFGNQINSFKVNGKEQSQHFVNSNIKGRHKIEITLNSQIKDQGKINAKANHFTLKTPRVSLNKNSIIIENYNPSANYQLIANGEVIDKSIESKFTINLPKIYTEYQVAALDSLGYQSFLSKPLIYIPQGHEQILQIEKFAKLSTLPYEGYNGKGFIELTKTKNTDVKIPVTINKDGLYAISFRYSNGSGPYNTDNKCAIRSLIVDNNNEGAIIMSQLGKDEWSSWSESNSQQVRLKKGKHLLQLKFLPHNENMNVDVNRALVDQVKITKLD
;
A
#
# COMPACT_ATOMS: atom_id res chain seq x y z
N MET A 1 -9.56 13.73 -19.50
CA MET A 1 -9.89 14.89 -18.63
C MET A 1 -11.39 14.96 -18.28
N ASN A 2 -12.30 15.07 -19.25
CA ASN A 2 -13.75 15.21 -19.00
C ASN A 2 -14.36 14.17 -18.07
N GLN A 3 -14.06 12.89 -18.28
CA GLN A 3 -14.58 11.81 -17.44
C GLN A 3 -14.11 11.93 -15.99
N GLY A 4 -12.83 12.22 -15.76
CA GLY A 4 -12.29 12.41 -14.40
C GLY A 4 -12.90 13.62 -13.67
N LEU A 5 -13.06 14.74 -14.36
CA LEU A 5 -13.75 15.92 -13.81
C LEU A 5 -15.21 15.61 -13.47
N ALA A 6 -15.90 14.92 -14.37
CA ALA A 6 -17.29 14.53 -14.16
C ALA A 6 -17.44 13.59 -12.97
N SER A 7 -16.52 12.64 -12.78
CA SER A 7 -16.51 11.75 -11.62
C SER A 7 -16.40 12.51 -10.30
N LEU A 8 -15.48 13.49 -10.20
CA LEU A 8 -15.31 14.31 -9.00
C LEU A 8 -16.54 15.19 -8.71
N TYR A 9 -17.04 15.89 -9.72
CA TYR A 9 -18.22 16.76 -9.58
C TYR A 9 -19.49 15.99 -9.26
N ARG A 10 -19.73 14.88 -9.98
CA ARG A 10 -20.89 14.03 -9.78
C ARG A 10 -20.90 13.47 -8.36
N ALA A 11 -19.78 12.91 -7.90
CA ALA A 11 -19.69 12.34 -6.56
C ALA A 11 -19.97 13.40 -5.48
N ALA A 12 -19.30 14.55 -5.55
CA ALA A 12 -19.52 15.64 -4.59
C ALA A 12 -20.96 16.18 -4.61
N GLY A 13 -21.55 16.32 -5.80
CA GLY A 13 -22.91 16.83 -5.98
C GLY A 13 -23.99 15.85 -5.51
N LEU A 14 -23.85 14.55 -5.79
CA LEU A 14 -24.81 13.54 -5.38
C LEU A 14 -24.73 13.20 -3.90
N PHE A 15 -23.51 13.12 -3.36
CA PHE A 15 -23.31 12.68 -1.98
C PHE A 15 -23.28 13.83 -0.98
N LEU A 16 -23.29 15.08 -1.47
CA LEU A 16 -23.13 16.30 -0.66
C LEU A 16 -21.85 16.29 0.21
N THR A 17 -20.85 15.53 -0.23
CA THR A 17 -19.60 15.29 0.48
C THR A 17 -18.54 14.75 -0.49
N ASN A 18 -17.27 14.99 -0.19
CA ASN A 18 -16.16 14.40 -0.94
C ASN A 18 -15.85 13.03 -0.34
N LYS A 19 -16.58 12.00 -0.79
CA LYS A 19 -16.32 10.60 -0.42
C LYS A 19 -14.95 10.18 -0.94
N GLU A 20 -14.30 9.30 -0.19
CA GLU A 20 -12.98 8.79 -0.53
C GLU A 20 -13.04 7.75 -1.65
N ASN A 21 -13.94 6.78 -1.50
CA ASN A 21 -14.03 5.63 -2.40
C ASN A 21 -15.36 5.63 -3.17
N MET A 22 -15.35 5.02 -4.35
CA MET A 22 -16.54 4.80 -5.17
C MET A 22 -16.42 3.45 -5.89
N VAL A 23 -17.55 2.78 -6.12
CA VAL A 23 -17.64 1.54 -6.87
C VAL A 23 -17.40 1.83 -8.35
N ALA A 24 -16.44 1.15 -8.97
CA ALA A 24 -16.02 1.44 -10.33
C ALA A 24 -17.15 1.33 -11.38
N GLU A 25 -18.11 0.43 -11.16
CA GLU A 25 -19.20 0.16 -12.10
C GLU A 25 -20.27 1.26 -12.13
N ASN A 26 -20.66 1.80 -10.96
CA ASN A 26 -21.81 2.70 -10.84
C ASN A 26 -21.47 4.08 -10.22
N GLY A 27 -20.26 4.23 -9.65
CA GLY A 27 -19.80 5.43 -8.97
C GLY A 27 -20.43 5.71 -7.60
N ASP A 28 -21.23 4.79 -7.03
CA ASP A 28 -21.80 4.90 -5.67
C ASP A 28 -20.73 4.57 -4.61
N PHE A 29 -20.89 5.09 -3.40
CA PHE A 29 -19.98 4.83 -2.27
C PHE A 29 -20.44 3.65 -1.39
N ARG A 30 -21.71 3.23 -1.46
CA ARG A 30 -22.32 2.31 -0.48
C ARG A 30 -21.66 0.93 -0.40
N ASP A 31 -21.18 0.39 -1.52
CA ASP A 31 -20.58 -0.96 -1.57
C ASP A 31 -19.05 -0.93 -1.45
N THR A 32 -18.48 0.17 -0.97
CA THR A 32 -17.04 0.29 -0.72
C THR A 32 -16.67 -0.30 0.64
N ALA A 33 -15.52 -0.98 0.73
CA ALA A 33 -15.09 -1.63 1.97
C ALA A 33 -14.85 -0.65 3.14
N ILE A 34 -14.34 0.54 2.84
CA ILE A 34 -14.11 1.64 3.78
C ILE A 34 -14.43 2.94 3.05
N ASN A 35 -15.01 3.91 3.76
CA ASN A 35 -15.20 5.25 3.22
C ASN A 35 -15.29 6.28 4.34
N SER A 36 -14.91 7.51 4.03
CA SER A 36 -14.93 8.63 4.98
C SER A 36 -15.57 9.86 4.35
N ASP A 37 -16.28 10.63 5.17
CA ASP A 37 -16.72 11.96 4.79
C ASP A 37 -15.56 12.94 4.87
N ARG A 38 -15.34 13.70 3.80
CA ARG A 38 -14.34 14.78 3.74
C ARG A 38 -12.92 14.32 4.05
N GLN A 39 -12.58 13.12 3.57
CA GLN A 39 -11.21 12.63 3.67
C GLN A 39 -10.22 13.61 3.03
N LEU A 40 -9.06 13.83 3.66
CA LEU A 40 -8.11 14.88 3.27
C LEU A 40 -7.77 14.83 1.77
N TRP A 41 -7.43 13.65 1.24
CA TRP A 41 -7.08 13.49 -0.17
C TRP A 41 -8.26 13.68 -1.13
N SER A 42 -9.49 13.35 -0.72
CA SER A 42 -10.68 13.56 -1.54
C SER A 42 -11.01 15.06 -1.65
N VAL A 43 -10.98 15.77 -0.53
CA VAL A 43 -11.17 17.24 -0.50
C VAL A 43 -10.05 17.94 -1.27
N ALA A 44 -8.80 17.53 -1.06
CA ALA A 44 -7.66 18.08 -1.79
C ALA A 44 -7.76 17.83 -3.30
N GLY A 45 -8.24 16.66 -3.73
CA GLY A 45 -8.50 16.34 -5.14
C GLY A 45 -9.54 17.27 -5.76
N ASN A 46 -10.65 17.53 -5.05
CA ASN A 46 -11.68 18.47 -5.49
C ASN A 46 -11.14 19.92 -5.58
N LEU A 47 -10.40 20.39 -4.56
CA LEU A 47 -9.78 21.71 -4.59
C LEU A 47 -8.72 21.84 -5.68
N ALA A 48 -7.93 20.79 -5.92
CA ALA A 48 -6.91 20.77 -6.97
C ALA A 48 -7.54 20.87 -8.37
N MET A 49 -8.71 20.26 -8.59
CA MET A 49 -9.47 20.46 -9.84
C MET A 49 -9.78 21.94 -10.07
N ILE A 50 -10.18 22.68 -9.03
CA ILE A 50 -10.43 24.12 -9.16
C ILE A 50 -9.12 24.88 -9.38
N TYR A 51 -8.20 24.82 -8.42
CA TYR A 51 -7.01 25.67 -8.41
C TYR A 51 -5.99 25.27 -9.48
N ARG A 52 -5.65 23.99 -9.57
CA ARG A 52 -4.55 23.51 -10.41
C ARG A 52 -4.98 23.13 -11.82
N VAL A 53 -6.23 22.72 -12.04
CA VAL A 53 -6.71 22.36 -13.38
C VAL A 53 -7.40 23.56 -14.04
N PHE A 54 -8.54 24.02 -13.51
CA PHE A 54 -9.27 25.12 -14.16
C PHE A 54 -8.51 26.43 -14.16
N TYR A 55 -8.01 26.89 -13.01
CA TYR A 55 -7.21 28.10 -12.96
C TYR A 55 -5.74 27.88 -13.32
N GLY A 56 -5.27 26.63 -13.36
CA GLY A 56 -3.89 26.33 -13.75
C GLY A 56 -2.83 26.89 -12.80
N MET A 57 -3.17 27.06 -11.52
CA MET A 57 -2.32 27.72 -10.53
C MET A 57 -1.14 26.84 -10.15
N ASN A 58 0.06 27.32 -10.45
CA ASN A 58 1.30 26.75 -9.96
C ASN A 58 1.92 27.71 -8.94
N LEU A 59 1.98 27.27 -7.69
CA LEU A 59 2.61 28.02 -6.61
C LEU A 59 4.11 27.73 -6.62
N GLU A 60 4.89 28.74 -7.00
CA GLU A 60 6.34 28.70 -7.03
C GLU A 60 6.92 29.58 -5.89
N SER A 61 8.22 29.45 -5.64
CA SER A 61 8.86 30.19 -4.54
C SER A 61 8.86 31.71 -4.75
N ASP A 62 8.86 32.16 -6.00
CA ASP A 62 9.01 33.55 -6.43
C ASP A 62 7.75 34.13 -7.11
N LYS A 63 6.82 33.28 -7.56
CA LYS A 63 5.60 33.68 -8.28
C LYS A 63 4.43 32.69 -8.13
N LEU A 64 3.26 33.13 -8.56
CA LEU A 64 2.09 32.31 -8.85
C LEU A 64 1.82 32.38 -10.35
N SER A 65 2.08 31.29 -11.07
CA SER A 65 1.87 31.20 -12.52
C SER A 65 0.53 30.53 -12.86
N PHE A 66 -0.02 30.89 -14.03
CA PHE A 66 -1.32 30.43 -14.52
C PHE A 66 -1.17 29.69 -15.85
N ALA A 67 -1.57 28.42 -15.86
CA ALA A 67 -1.65 27.55 -17.05
C ALA A 67 -2.99 26.80 -17.08
N PRO A 68 -4.12 27.53 -17.21
CA PRO A 68 -5.47 26.99 -17.08
C PRO A 68 -5.80 25.97 -18.17
N VAL A 69 -6.56 24.94 -17.80
CA VAL A 69 -7.15 23.99 -18.73
C VAL A 69 -8.63 23.84 -18.44
N VAL A 70 -9.46 24.31 -19.36
CA VAL A 70 -10.93 24.22 -19.26
C VAL A 70 -11.45 23.48 -20.49
N PRO A 71 -12.00 22.26 -20.32
CA PRO A 71 -12.66 21.58 -21.42
C PRO A 71 -13.88 22.36 -21.92
N GLU A 72 -14.22 22.22 -23.20
CA GLU A 72 -15.34 22.92 -23.85
C GLU A 72 -16.69 22.69 -23.14
N GLN A 73 -16.94 21.50 -22.62
CA GLN A 73 -18.16 21.18 -21.85
C GLN A 73 -18.27 21.97 -20.54
N TYR A 74 -17.15 22.50 -20.05
CA TYR A 74 -17.07 23.35 -18.87
C TYR A 74 -16.78 24.81 -19.26
N GLN A 75 -17.09 25.24 -20.48
CA GLN A 75 -16.93 26.63 -20.89
C GLN A 75 -17.75 27.61 -20.03
N GLY A 76 -17.49 28.91 -20.22
CA GLY A 76 -18.19 29.99 -19.53
C GLY A 76 -17.30 30.68 -18.50
N ASN A 77 -17.94 31.47 -17.64
CA ASN A 77 -17.23 32.36 -16.71
C ASN A 77 -17.08 31.71 -15.34
N LYS A 78 -15.85 31.70 -14.83
CA LYS A 78 -15.52 31.22 -13.48
C LYS A 78 -14.92 32.36 -12.68
N ILE A 79 -15.37 32.48 -11.44
CA ILE A 79 -14.93 33.52 -10.52
C ILE A 79 -14.38 32.85 -9.27
N LEU A 80 -13.13 33.18 -8.93
CA LEU A 80 -12.50 32.82 -7.67
C LEU A 80 -12.19 34.12 -6.94
N SER A 81 -13.04 34.44 -5.96
CA SER A 81 -12.92 35.66 -5.16
C SER A 81 -12.16 35.41 -3.87
N ASN A 82 -11.52 36.46 -3.35
CA ASN A 82 -10.84 36.46 -2.05
C ASN A 82 -9.76 35.38 -1.90
N PHE A 83 -9.07 35.00 -2.99
CA PHE A 83 -7.98 34.03 -2.91
C PHE A 83 -6.76 34.67 -2.26
N LYS A 84 -6.41 34.25 -1.04
CA LYS A 84 -5.24 34.76 -0.33
C LYS A 84 -3.96 34.19 -0.93
N TYR A 85 -3.06 35.06 -1.35
CA TYR A 85 -1.73 34.71 -1.82
C TYR A 85 -0.71 35.60 -1.11
N ARG A 86 -0.07 35.07 -0.06
CA ARG A 86 0.86 35.80 0.82
C ARG A 86 0.22 37.09 1.36
N ASP A 87 0.80 38.25 1.05
CA ASP A 87 0.35 39.58 1.46
C ASP A 87 -0.71 40.19 0.52
N ALA A 88 -1.18 39.43 -0.47
CA ALA A 88 -2.20 39.84 -1.42
C ALA A 88 -3.48 39.03 -1.32
N VAL A 89 -4.55 39.63 -1.86
CA VAL A 89 -5.84 39.00 -2.09
C VAL A 89 -6.16 39.12 -3.56
N LEU A 90 -6.40 37.99 -4.23
CA LEU A 90 -6.66 37.92 -5.67
C LEU A 90 -8.13 37.61 -5.91
N ASP A 91 -8.75 38.41 -6.79
CA ASP A 91 -10.07 38.15 -7.37
C ASP A 91 -9.84 37.79 -8.85
N ILE A 92 -10.09 36.52 -9.20
CA ILE A 92 -9.65 35.94 -10.48
C ILE A 92 -10.87 35.55 -11.30
N THR A 93 -11.01 36.17 -12.46
CA THR A 93 -12.03 35.82 -13.46
C THR A 93 -11.39 35.05 -14.59
N LEU A 94 -11.91 33.85 -14.88
CA LEU A 94 -11.50 33.00 -16.00
C LEU A 94 -12.67 32.86 -16.98
N ASN A 95 -12.44 33.22 -18.25
CA ASN A 95 -13.46 33.23 -19.29
C ASN A 95 -13.12 32.24 -20.41
N GLY A 96 -14.14 31.52 -20.87
CA GLY A 96 -14.07 30.65 -22.04
C GLY A 96 -13.59 29.23 -21.74
N PHE A 97 -13.05 28.58 -22.76
CA PHE A 97 -12.48 27.22 -22.68
C PHE A 97 -11.16 27.16 -23.45
N GLY A 98 -10.38 26.11 -23.23
CA GLY A 98 -9.11 25.88 -23.90
C GLY A 98 -7.99 25.50 -22.95
N ASN A 99 -6.80 25.29 -23.52
CA ASN A 99 -5.58 24.98 -22.76
C ASN A 99 -4.44 25.99 -23.00
N GLN A 100 -4.76 27.14 -23.60
CA GLN A 100 -3.83 28.26 -23.76
C GLN A 100 -4.55 29.57 -23.45
N ILE A 101 -3.82 30.51 -22.83
CA ILE A 101 -4.31 31.85 -22.51
C ILE A 101 -4.20 32.72 -23.76
N ASN A 102 -5.30 33.40 -24.12
CA ASN A 102 -5.37 34.39 -25.19
C ASN A 102 -5.11 35.81 -24.69
N SER A 103 -5.58 36.15 -23.48
CA SER A 103 -5.37 37.45 -22.84
C SER A 103 -5.28 37.29 -21.33
N PHE A 104 -4.40 38.06 -20.71
CA PHE A 104 -4.17 38.07 -19.27
C PHE A 104 -4.02 39.52 -18.78
N LYS A 105 -4.92 39.95 -17.91
CA LYS A 105 -4.94 41.31 -17.36
C LYS A 105 -4.79 41.28 -15.84
N VAL A 106 -4.03 42.24 -15.32
CA VAL A 106 -3.94 42.53 -13.89
C VAL A 106 -4.42 43.96 -13.67
N ASN A 107 -5.49 44.12 -12.88
CA ASN A 107 -6.17 45.39 -12.63
C ASN A 107 -6.53 46.13 -13.94
N GLY A 108 -7.03 45.39 -14.94
CA GLY A 108 -7.42 45.91 -16.24
C GLY A 108 -6.28 46.15 -17.24
N LYS A 109 -5.00 46.01 -16.83
CA LYS A 109 -3.84 46.18 -17.71
C LYS A 109 -3.34 44.85 -18.25
N GLU A 110 -3.22 44.73 -19.57
CA GLU A 110 -2.66 43.55 -20.25
C GLU A 110 -1.23 43.26 -19.79
N GLN A 111 -0.90 41.98 -19.60
CA GLN A 111 0.46 41.53 -19.29
C GLN A 111 0.91 40.52 -20.35
N SER A 112 2.20 40.53 -20.68
CA SER A 112 2.81 39.56 -21.59
C SER A 112 3.16 38.23 -20.92
N GLN A 113 3.09 38.16 -19.60
CA GLN A 113 3.42 36.99 -18.79
C GLN A 113 2.23 36.64 -17.90
N HIS A 114 1.93 35.35 -17.78
CA HIS A 114 0.74 34.84 -17.09
C HIS A 114 1.07 34.46 -15.63
N PHE A 115 1.61 35.40 -14.86
CA PHE A 115 1.92 35.19 -13.45
C PHE A 115 1.77 36.47 -12.63
N VAL A 116 1.69 36.32 -11.31
CA VAL A 116 1.90 37.41 -10.34
C VAL A 116 3.11 37.09 -9.46
N ASN A 117 3.93 38.09 -9.18
CA ASN A 117 5.10 37.92 -8.32
C ASN A 117 4.69 37.67 -6.88
N SER A 118 5.54 36.98 -6.14
CA SER A 118 5.28 36.59 -4.76
C SER A 118 5.38 37.72 -3.73
N ASN A 119 5.91 38.87 -4.13
CA ASN A 119 5.97 40.09 -3.31
C ASN A 119 4.78 41.04 -3.55
N ILE A 120 3.78 40.62 -4.34
CA ILE A 120 2.57 41.38 -4.59
C ILE A 120 1.79 41.61 -3.28
N LYS A 121 1.18 42.79 -3.12
CA LYS A 121 0.51 43.22 -1.88
C LYS A 121 -0.82 43.88 -2.16
N GLY A 122 -1.78 43.68 -1.25
CA GLY A 122 -3.10 44.29 -1.36
C GLY A 122 -4.04 43.49 -2.28
N ARG A 123 -5.16 44.11 -2.69
CA ARG A 123 -6.19 43.43 -3.48
C ARG A 123 -5.95 43.65 -4.98
N HIS A 124 -6.02 42.57 -5.76
CA HIS A 124 -5.84 42.63 -7.22
C HIS A 124 -6.90 41.84 -7.96
N LYS A 125 -7.32 42.39 -9.10
CA LYS A 125 -8.20 41.72 -10.05
C LYS A 125 -7.35 41.08 -11.15
N ILE A 126 -7.50 39.79 -11.37
CA ILE A 126 -6.87 39.05 -12.47
C ILE A 126 -7.97 38.61 -13.43
N GLU A 127 -7.79 38.88 -14.72
CA GLU A 127 -8.73 38.46 -15.77
C GLU A 127 -7.99 37.62 -16.79
N ILE A 128 -8.44 36.39 -16.98
CA ILE A 128 -7.84 35.39 -17.87
C ILE A 128 -8.88 35.03 -18.91
N THR A 129 -8.54 35.16 -20.19
CA THR A 129 -9.39 34.71 -21.30
C THR A 129 -8.67 33.63 -22.07
N LEU A 130 -9.32 32.48 -22.25
CA LEU A 130 -8.77 31.35 -22.99
C LEU A 130 -8.99 31.52 -24.50
N ASN A 131 -8.22 30.77 -25.29
CA ASN A 131 -8.22 30.87 -26.75
C ASN A 131 -9.34 30.07 -27.46
N SER A 132 -10.24 29.42 -26.72
CA SER A 132 -11.30 28.57 -27.28
C SER A 132 -10.78 27.42 -28.14
N GLN A 133 -9.59 26.89 -27.82
CA GLN A 133 -8.98 25.76 -28.52
C GLN A 133 -8.33 24.76 -27.55
N ILE A 134 -8.43 23.47 -27.88
CA ILE A 134 -7.71 22.39 -27.20
C ILE A 134 -6.95 21.62 -28.28
N LYS A 135 -5.65 21.88 -28.41
CA LYS A 135 -4.82 21.34 -29.50
C LYS A 135 -4.55 19.85 -29.39
N ASP A 136 -4.59 19.29 -28.18
CA ASP A 136 -4.38 17.86 -27.94
C ASP A 136 -5.46 17.36 -26.97
N GLN A 137 -6.42 16.60 -27.50
CA GLN A 137 -7.46 15.97 -26.69
C GLN A 137 -7.00 14.64 -26.07
N GLY A 138 -5.81 14.15 -26.45
CA GLY A 138 -5.34 12.80 -26.18
C GLY A 138 -6.23 11.73 -26.82
N LYS A 139 -5.81 10.48 -26.71
CA LYS A 139 -6.67 9.32 -27.01
C LYS A 139 -6.95 8.58 -25.71
N ILE A 140 -8.22 8.37 -25.40
CA ILE A 140 -8.65 7.54 -24.28
C ILE A 140 -8.98 6.17 -24.83
N ASN A 141 -8.32 5.13 -24.33
CA ASN A 141 -8.68 3.75 -24.62
C ASN A 141 -9.79 3.31 -23.65
N ALA A 142 -11.03 3.70 -23.94
CA ALA A 142 -12.17 3.30 -23.12
C ALA A 142 -12.41 1.79 -23.28
N LYS A 143 -12.48 1.08 -22.15
CA LYS A 143 -12.79 -0.35 -22.09
C LYS A 143 -13.97 -0.55 -21.17
N ALA A 144 -14.78 -1.57 -21.46
CA ALA A 144 -15.82 -2.00 -20.53
C ALA A 144 -15.17 -2.44 -19.21
N ASN A 145 -15.86 -2.18 -18.11
CA ASN A 145 -15.44 -2.69 -16.81
C ASN A 145 -15.41 -4.23 -16.87
N HIS A 146 -14.32 -4.83 -16.38
CA HIS A 146 -14.10 -6.27 -16.45
C HIS A 146 -13.61 -6.76 -15.10
N PHE A 147 -14.32 -7.73 -14.53
CA PHE A 147 -13.92 -8.37 -13.28
C PHE A 147 -13.28 -9.72 -13.59
N THR A 148 -12.13 -9.97 -12.99
CA THR A 148 -11.47 -11.27 -13.08
C THR A 148 -12.27 -12.33 -12.32
N LEU A 149 -11.95 -13.60 -12.57
CA LEU A 149 -12.49 -14.70 -11.77
C LEU A 149 -12.13 -14.57 -10.28
N LYS A 150 -12.88 -15.30 -9.44
CA LYS A 150 -12.61 -15.37 -8.00
C LYS A 150 -11.22 -15.92 -7.74
N THR A 151 -10.52 -15.34 -6.76
CA THR A 151 -9.24 -15.85 -6.27
C THR A 151 -9.35 -17.34 -5.91
N PRO A 152 -8.48 -18.21 -6.45
CA PRO A 152 -8.47 -19.61 -6.08
C PRO A 152 -8.16 -19.79 -4.59
N ARG A 153 -8.96 -20.62 -3.91
CA ARG A 153 -8.68 -21.12 -2.56
C ARG A 153 -8.03 -22.48 -2.70
N VAL A 154 -6.84 -22.62 -2.13
CA VAL A 154 -6.03 -23.81 -2.33
C VAL A 154 -5.49 -24.35 -1.02
N SER A 155 -5.29 -25.66 -0.99
CA SER A 155 -4.60 -26.36 0.10
C SER A 155 -3.57 -27.34 -0.46
N LEU A 156 -2.53 -27.60 0.32
CA LEU A 156 -1.51 -28.60 0.02
C LEU A 156 -1.73 -29.81 0.93
N ASN A 157 -2.07 -30.95 0.34
CA ASN A 157 -2.16 -32.24 1.05
C ASN A 157 -1.05 -33.17 0.54
N LYS A 158 0.01 -33.33 1.34
CA LYS A 158 1.23 -34.06 0.98
C LYS A 158 1.87 -33.48 -0.29
N ASN A 159 1.61 -34.09 -1.44
CA ASN A 159 2.10 -33.69 -2.75
C ASN A 159 0.96 -33.30 -3.71
N SER A 160 -0.25 -33.08 -3.20
CA SER A 160 -1.42 -32.69 -4.00
C SER A 160 -1.85 -31.28 -3.65
N ILE A 161 -1.84 -30.39 -4.64
CA ILE A 161 -2.50 -29.08 -4.56
C ILE A 161 -3.98 -29.29 -4.92
N ILE A 162 -4.87 -28.81 -4.06
CA ILE A 162 -6.32 -28.92 -4.21
C ILE A 162 -6.91 -27.53 -4.37
N ILE A 163 -7.71 -27.30 -5.41
CA ILE A 163 -8.47 -26.06 -5.63
C ILE A 163 -9.88 -26.25 -5.06
N GLU A 164 -10.14 -25.63 -3.92
CA GLU A 164 -11.38 -25.83 -3.14
C GLU A 164 -12.61 -25.19 -3.80
N ASN A 165 -12.42 -24.13 -4.57
CA ASN A 165 -13.46 -23.42 -5.32
C ASN A 165 -13.31 -23.61 -6.83
N TYR A 166 -12.94 -24.82 -7.25
CA TYR A 166 -12.78 -25.16 -8.67
C TYR A 166 -14.07 -24.94 -9.46
N ASN A 167 -13.91 -24.32 -10.63
CA ASN A 167 -14.96 -24.10 -11.61
C ASN A 167 -14.51 -24.75 -12.94
N PRO A 168 -15.16 -25.83 -13.40
CA PRO A 168 -14.82 -26.52 -14.65
C PRO A 168 -14.89 -25.66 -15.92
N SER A 169 -15.57 -24.50 -15.87
CA SER A 169 -15.65 -23.57 -17.00
C SER A 169 -14.50 -22.55 -17.02
N ALA A 170 -13.60 -22.58 -16.03
CA ALA A 170 -12.43 -21.71 -15.94
C ALA A 170 -11.15 -22.51 -16.18
N ASN A 171 -10.10 -21.84 -16.65
CA ASN A 171 -8.77 -22.42 -16.71
C ASN A 171 -7.96 -22.01 -15.47
N TYR A 172 -7.01 -22.83 -15.04
CA TYR A 172 -6.16 -22.57 -13.87
C TYR A 172 -4.69 -22.76 -14.23
N GLN A 173 -3.87 -21.80 -13.84
CA GLN A 173 -2.42 -21.90 -13.96
C GLN A 173 -1.77 -22.08 -12.59
N LEU A 174 -0.73 -22.89 -12.55
CA LEU A 174 0.12 -23.12 -11.39
C LEU A 174 1.41 -22.32 -11.54
N ILE A 175 1.75 -21.58 -10.50
CA ILE A 175 2.96 -20.80 -10.38
C ILE A 175 3.80 -21.40 -9.25
N ALA A 176 5.10 -21.56 -9.47
CA ALA A 176 6.07 -21.95 -8.46
C ALA A 176 7.20 -20.93 -8.43
N ASN A 177 7.51 -20.37 -7.24
CA ASN A 177 8.56 -19.37 -7.05
C ASN A 177 8.48 -18.18 -8.03
N GLY A 178 7.26 -17.76 -8.39
CA GLY A 178 7.01 -16.66 -9.33
C GLY A 178 7.01 -17.05 -10.81
N GLU A 179 7.33 -18.30 -11.16
CA GLU A 179 7.33 -18.79 -12.53
C GLU A 179 6.09 -19.66 -12.81
N VAL A 180 5.46 -19.47 -13.97
CA VAL A 180 4.35 -20.32 -14.42
C VAL A 180 4.91 -21.69 -14.80
N ILE A 181 4.55 -22.72 -14.02
CA ILE A 181 5.00 -24.10 -14.25
C ILE A 181 3.98 -24.93 -15.02
N ASP A 182 2.70 -24.58 -14.93
CA ASP A 182 1.64 -25.19 -15.74
C ASP A 182 0.54 -24.14 -16.00
N LYS A 183 -0.02 -24.14 -17.21
CA LYS A 183 -1.08 -23.21 -17.63
C LYS A 183 -2.48 -23.82 -17.60
N SER A 184 -2.59 -25.10 -17.27
CA SER A 184 -3.85 -25.83 -17.26
C SER A 184 -3.84 -26.95 -16.23
N ILE A 185 -4.15 -26.61 -14.98
CA ILE A 185 -4.28 -27.58 -13.90
C ILE A 185 -5.74 -27.89 -13.57
N GLU A 186 -5.98 -29.16 -13.22
CA GLU A 186 -7.28 -29.62 -12.74
C GLU A 186 -7.50 -29.29 -11.26
N SER A 187 -8.71 -29.57 -10.77
CA SER A 187 -9.11 -29.38 -9.35
C SER A 187 -8.14 -30.00 -8.33
N LYS A 188 -7.46 -31.08 -8.72
CA LYS A 188 -6.37 -31.71 -7.96
C LYS A 188 -5.16 -31.86 -8.86
N PHE A 189 -4.05 -31.25 -8.48
CA PHE A 189 -2.78 -31.32 -9.19
C PHE A 189 -1.71 -31.97 -8.30
N THR A 190 -1.03 -32.99 -8.82
CA THR A 190 0.04 -33.67 -8.08
C THR A 190 1.39 -33.05 -8.43
N ILE A 191 2.09 -32.50 -7.44
CA ILE A 191 3.42 -31.94 -7.60
C ILE A 191 4.50 -33.00 -7.34
N ASN A 192 5.61 -32.90 -8.06
CA ASN A 192 6.85 -33.55 -7.65
C ASN A 192 7.41 -32.79 -6.45
N LEU A 193 7.69 -33.50 -5.35
CA LEU A 193 8.21 -32.87 -4.14
C LEU A 193 9.57 -32.21 -4.42
N PRO A 194 9.69 -30.88 -4.28
CA PRO A 194 10.92 -30.18 -4.64
C PRO A 194 12.02 -30.44 -3.60
N LYS A 195 13.27 -30.33 -4.05
CA LYS A 195 14.47 -30.50 -3.19
C LYS A 195 14.89 -29.22 -2.47
N ILE A 196 14.32 -28.09 -2.86
CA ILE A 196 14.55 -26.77 -2.29
C ILE A 196 13.23 -26.18 -1.80
N TYR A 197 13.28 -25.08 -1.06
CA TYR A 197 12.08 -24.32 -0.72
C TYR A 197 11.28 -24.00 -1.99
N THR A 198 9.96 -24.18 -1.95
CA THR A 198 9.12 -23.82 -3.08
C THR A 198 7.80 -23.26 -2.59
N GLU A 199 7.46 -22.08 -3.11
CA GLU A 199 6.16 -21.47 -2.92
C GLU A 199 5.29 -21.71 -4.15
N TYR A 200 4.11 -22.30 -3.95
CA TYR A 200 3.12 -22.51 -5.00
C TYR A 200 1.95 -21.54 -4.86
N GLN A 201 1.48 -21.02 -5.99
CA GLN A 201 0.25 -20.24 -6.07
C GLN A 201 -0.55 -20.66 -7.32
N VAL A 202 -1.86 -20.51 -7.24
CA VAL A 202 -2.77 -20.80 -8.35
C VAL A 202 -3.49 -19.53 -8.75
N ALA A 203 -3.64 -19.32 -10.06
CA ALA A 203 -4.47 -18.26 -10.62
C ALA A 203 -5.54 -18.88 -11.53
N ALA A 204 -6.78 -18.42 -11.43
CA ALA A 204 -7.81 -18.69 -12.42
C ALA A 204 -7.71 -17.69 -13.59
N LEU A 205 -7.98 -18.17 -14.80
CA LEU A 205 -8.02 -17.44 -16.05
C LEU A 205 -9.44 -17.49 -16.62
N ASP A 206 -9.98 -16.34 -17.03
CA ASP A 206 -11.25 -16.30 -17.75
C ASP A 206 -11.10 -16.62 -19.25
N SER A 207 -12.23 -16.60 -19.98
CA SER A 207 -12.27 -16.88 -21.42
C SER A 207 -11.51 -15.88 -22.29
N LEU A 208 -11.18 -14.70 -21.76
CA LEU A 208 -10.37 -13.69 -22.44
C LEU A 208 -8.89 -13.78 -22.03
N GLY A 209 -8.55 -14.68 -21.11
CA GLY A 209 -7.21 -14.87 -20.58
C GLY A 209 -6.83 -13.90 -19.46
N TYR A 210 -7.77 -13.14 -18.88
CA TYR A 210 -7.44 -12.31 -17.71
C TYR A 210 -7.27 -13.15 -16.47
N GLN A 211 -6.21 -12.84 -15.73
CA GLN A 211 -5.83 -13.54 -14.52
C GLN A 211 -6.52 -12.95 -13.30
N SER A 212 -7.11 -13.82 -12.48
CA SER A 212 -7.51 -13.50 -11.11
C SER A 212 -6.31 -13.15 -10.22
N PHE A 213 -6.60 -12.67 -9.01
CA PHE A 213 -5.58 -12.66 -7.96
C PHE A 213 -5.03 -14.06 -7.71
N LEU A 214 -3.75 -14.12 -7.35
CA LEU A 214 -3.11 -15.35 -6.95
C LEU A 214 -3.69 -15.86 -5.63
N SER A 215 -3.77 -17.18 -5.50
CA SER A 215 -4.14 -17.82 -4.25
C SER A 215 -3.20 -17.45 -3.10
N LYS A 216 -3.61 -17.75 -1.87
CA LYS A 216 -2.67 -17.78 -0.74
C LYS A 216 -1.48 -18.69 -1.09
N PRO A 217 -0.23 -18.29 -0.80
CA PRO A 217 0.93 -19.12 -1.06
C PRO A 217 0.88 -20.42 -0.27
N LEU A 218 1.16 -21.53 -0.96
CA LEU A 218 1.37 -22.85 -0.39
C LEU A 218 2.87 -23.11 -0.33
N ILE A 219 3.41 -23.13 0.88
CA ILE A 219 4.84 -23.29 1.10
C ILE A 219 5.17 -24.77 1.28
N TYR A 220 6.11 -25.27 0.48
CA TYR A 220 6.77 -26.56 0.70
C TYR A 220 8.21 -26.33 1.17
N ILE A 221 8.55 -26.91 2.32
CA ILE A 221 9.89 -26.86 2.90
C ILE A 221 10.44 -28.29 2.98
N PRO A 222 11.54 -28.60 2.28
CA PRO A 222 12.15 -29.92 2.35
C PRO A 222 12.60 -30.28 3.77
N GLN A 223 12.60 -31.58 4.09
CA GLN A 223 13.07 -32.04 5.40
C GLN A 223 14.52 -31.58 5.66
N GLY A 224 14.76 -31.02 6.84
CA GLY A 224 16.08 -30.51 7.24
C GLY A 224 16.43 -29.13 6.68
N HIS A 225 15.53 -28.46 5.95
CA HIS A 225 15.70 -27.08 5.50
C HIS A 225 15.14 -26.07 6.50
N GLU A 226 14.52 -26.51 7.59
CA GLU A 226 13.96 -25.63 8.61
C GLU A 226 14.59 -25.89 9.97
N GLN A 227 14.97 -24.81 10.64
CA GLN A 227 15.39 -24.79 12.03
C GLN A 227 14.48 -23.84 12.81
N ILE A 228 13.86 -24.36 13.87
CA ILE A 228 13.01 -23.58 14.78
C ILE A 228 13.68 -23.53 16.16
N LEU A 229 13.86 -22.34 16.70
CA LEU A 229 14.40 -22.12 18.04
C LEU A 229 13.36 -21.42 18.91
N GLN A 230 13.17 -21.93 20.13
CA GLN A 230 12.28 -21.32 21.12
C GLN A 230 13.00 -20.14 21.78
N ILE A 231 12.39 -18.96 21.74
CA ILE A 231 13.04 -17.69 22.07
C ILE A 231 13.28 -17.50 23.58
N GLU A 232 12.52 -18.20 24.42
CA GLU A 232 12.63 -18.15 25.88
C GLU A 232 13.96 -18.68 26.41
N LYS A 233 14.77 -19.31 25.56
CA LYS A 233 16.14 -19.71 25.88
C LYS A 233 17.13 -18.53 25.90
N PHE A 234 16.75 -17.39 25.32
CA PHE A 234 17.68 -16.29 25.01
C PHE A 234 17.31 -14.96 25.67
N ALA A 235 16.11 -14.86 26.25
CA ALA A 235 15.65 -13.67 26.94
C ALA A 235 14.67 -14.04 28.07
N LYS A 236 14.42 -13.07 28.96
CA LYS A 236 13.57 -13.30 30.15
C LYS A 236 12.13 -13.60 29.73
N LEU A 237 11.63 -14.75 30.19
CA LEU A 237 10.24 -15.18 30.03
C LEU A 237 9.26 -14.12 30.56
N SER A 238 8.17 -13.95 29.81
CA SER A 238 7.01 -13.20 30.26
C SER A 238 6.20 -14.01 31.28
N THR A 239 5.53 -13.32 32.20
CA THR A 239 4.57 -13.91 33.16
C THR A 239 3.13 -13.60 32.78
N LEU A 240 2.89 -13.07 31.58
CA LEU A 240 1.55 -12.72 31.11
C LEU A 240 0.74 -14.00 30.82
N PRO A 241 -0.58 -14.01 31.10
CA PRO A 241 -1.39 -15.23 31.09
C PRO A 241 -1.94 -15.56 29.69
N TYR A 242 -1.13 -15.42 28.64
CA TYR A 242 -1.56 -15.68 27.26
C TYR A 242 -1.17 -17.09 26.82
N GLU A 243 -1.99 -17.69 25.96
CA GLU A 243 -1.89 -19.10 25.57
C GLU A 243 -1.50 -19.24 24.09
N GLY A 244 -1.32 -20.48 23.61
CA GLY A 244 -1.03 -20.76 22.19
C GLY A 244 0.43 -20.58 21.76
N TYR A 245 1.32 -20.28 22.71
CA TYR A 245 2.77 -20.32 22.50
C TYR A 245 3.27 -21.77 22.42
N ASN A 246 4.44 -21.94 21.83
CA ASN A 246 5.17 -23.21 21.83
C ASN A 246 6.26 -23.23 22.90
N GLY A 247 6.79 -24.42 23.20
CA GLY A 247 7.87 -24.55 24.17
C GLY A 247 7.41 -24.23 25.58
N LYS A 248 8.21 -23.49 26.34
CA LYS A 248 7.93 -23.19 27.76
C LYS A 248 7.26 -21.84 27.98
N GLY A 249 7.17 -20.99 26.95
CA GLY A 249 6.60 -19.65 27.08
C GLY A 249 7.01 -18.74 25.93
N PHE A 250 6.91 -17.44 26.19
CA PHE A 250 7.22 -16.39 25.25
C PHE A 250 7.91 -15.22 25.96
N ILE A 251 8.49 -14.31 25.18
CA ILE A 251 9.06 -13.06 25.68
C ILE A 251 8.20 -11.87 25.26
N GLU A 252 8.21 -10.81 26.06
CA GLU A 252 7.55 -9.55 25.74
C GLU A 252 8.58 -8.56 25.17
N LEU A 253 8.37 -8.11 23.95
CA LEU A 253 9.12 -7.02 23.34
C LEU A 253 8.38 -5.71 23.59
N THR A 254 9.03 -4.70 24.15
CA THR A 254 8.52 -3.32 24.23
C THR A 254 9.60 -2.33 23.86
N LYS A 255 9.33 -1.03 23.97
CA LYS A 255 10.35 0.03 23.84
C LYS A 255 11.43 -0.03 24.94
N THR A 256 11.17 -0.73 26.05
CA THR A 256 12.04 -0.78 27.24
C THR A 256 12.37 -2.19 27.72
N LYS A 257 11.59 -3.20 27.34
CA LYS A 257 11.82 -4.63 27.66
C LYS A 257 12.31 -5.36 26.42
N ASN A 258 13.32 -6.21 26.60
CA ASN A 258 13.88 -7.05 25.55
C ASN A 258 14.18 -6.25 24.26
N THR A 259 14.85 -5.10 24.41
CA THR A 259 15.17 -4.19 23.29
C THR A 259 16.32 -4.69 22.42
N ASP A 260 17.08 -5.69 22.87
CA ASP A 260 18.14 -6.36 22.12
C ASP A 260 18.15 -7.84 22.53
N VAL A 261 17.54 -8.71 21.72
CA VAL A 261 17.47 -10.16 21.96
C VAL A 261 18.52 -10.85 21.10
N LYS A 262 19.50 -11.49 21.74
CA LYS A 262 20.65 -12.13 21.09
C LYS A 262 20.45 -13.64 20.99
N ILE A 263 20.45 -14.17 19.77
CA ILE A 263 20.08 -15.55 19.46
C ILE A 263 21.26 -16.21 18.72
N PRO A 264 22.13 -16.94 19.43
CA PRO A 264 23.21 -17.69 18.78
C PRO A 264 22.63 -18.86 18.01
N VAL A 265 23.04 -19.03 16.75
CA VAL A 265 22.57 -20.10 15.85
C VAL A 265 23.74 -20.82 15.21
N THR A 266 23.56 -22.10 14.92
CA THR A 266 24.52 -22.90 14.15
C THR A 266 23.88 -23.30 12.82
N ILE A 267 24.49 -22.88 11.71
CA ILE A 267 24.06 -23.16 10.35
C ILE A 267 24.86 -24.34 9.81
N ASN A 268 24.17 -25.35 9.29
CA ASN A 268 24.77 -26.62 8.88
C ASN A 268 25.32 -26.61 7.45
N LYS A 269 24.83 -25.71 6.59
CA LYS A 269 25.19 -25.61 5.18
C LYS A 269 25.22 -24.15 4.75
N ASP A 270 26.10 -23.81 3.82
CA ASP A 270 26.04 -22.53 3.13
C ASP A 270 24.70 -22.41 2.37
N GLY A 271 24.15 -21.20 2.31
CA GLY A 271 22.97 -20.92 1.48
C GLY A 271 22.28 -19.60 1.79
N LEU A 272 21.19 -19.37 1.09
CA LEU A 272 20.24 -18.30 1.35
C LEU A 272 19.19 -18.80 2.35
N TYR A 273 18.90 -18.01 3.37
CA TYR A 273 17.97 -18.35 4.44
C TYR A 273 16.94 -17.25 4.64
N ALA A 274 15.67 -17.61 4.80
CA ALA A 274 14.63 -16.74 5.32
C ALA A 274 14.59 -16.85 6.84
N ILE A 275 14.64 -15.70 7.53
CA ILE A 275 14.54 -15.62 9.00
C ILE A 275 13.26 -14.88 9.37
N SER A 276 12.35 -15.55 10.09
CA SER A 276 11.09 -14.98 10.59
C SER A 276 10.89 -15.28 12.07
N PHE A 277 9.91 -14.60 12.68
CA PHE A 277 9.55 -14.77 14.07
C PHE A 277 8.07 -15.09 14.20
N ARG A 278 7.75 -16.10 15.00
CA ARG A 278 6.37 -16.35 15.42
C ARG A 278 6.03 -15.42 16.57
N TYR A 279 4.95 -14.65 16.40
CA TYR A 279 4.63 -13.54 17.28
C TYR A 279 3.13 -13.41 17.54
N SER A 280 2.80 -12.63 18.57
CA SER A 280 1.46 -12.11 18.83
C SER A 280 1.50 -10.60 19.09
N ASN A 281 0.49 -9.88 18.60
CA ASN A 281 0.32 -8.45 18.87
C ASN A 281 -1.16 -8.12 19.01
N GLY A 282 -1.67 -8.17 20.25
CA GLY A 282 -3.04 -7.81 20.60
C GLY A 282 -3.26 -6.32 20.86
N SER A 283 -2.35 -5.43 20.43
CA SER A 283 -2.37 -4.01 20.84
C SER A 283 -3.53 -3.19 20.25
N GLY A 284 -4.28 -3.74 19.29
CA GLY A 284 -5.42 -3.08 18.66
C GLY A 284 -5.92 -3.85 17.43
N PRO A 285 -6.93 -3.34 16.71
CA PRO A 285 -7.45 -3.97 15.49
C PRO A 285 -6.40 -4.00 14.35
N TYR A 286 -6.50 -4.96 13.44
CA TYR A 286 -5.52 -5.14 12.36
C TYR A 286 -5.49 -4.01 11.31
N ASN A 287 -6.53 -3.17 11.26
CA ASN A 287 -6.73 -2.16 10.22
C ASN A 287 -6.54 -0.70 10.68
N THR A 288 -6.21 -0.43 11.96
CA THR A 288 -6.03 0.93 12.49
C THR A 288 -5.14 0.96 13.74
N ASP A 289 -5.09 2.10 14.44
CA ASP A 289 -4.31 2.42 15.65
C ASP A 289 -2.79 2.55 15.49
N ASN A 290 -2.21 2.05 14.40
CA ASN A 290 -0.78 2.17 14.06
C ASN A 290 0.19 1.57 15.09
N LYS A 291 -0.22 0.53 15.83
CA LYS A 291 0.54 -0.09 16.94
C LYS A 291 1.34 -1.32 16.50
N CYS A 292 1.81 -1.32 15.25
CA CYS A 292 2.67 -2.39 14.73
C CYS A 292 4.00 -2.41 15.49
N ALA A 293 4.42 -3.58 15.97
CA ALA A 293 5.75 -3.71 16.56
C ALA A 293 6.79 -3.91 15.47
N ILE A 294 7.88 -3.16 15.55
CA ILE A 294 8.95 -3.17 14.55
C ILE A 294 10.29 -3.37 15.27
N ARG A 295 11.11 -4.29 14.78
CA ARG A 295 12.48 -4.50 15.24
C ARG A 295 13.39 -4.64 14.03
N SER A 296 14.65 -4.26 14.12
CA SER A 296 15.66 -4.60 13.12
C SER A 296 16.24 -5.99 13.41
N LEU A 297 16.37 -6.81 12.37
CA LEU A 297 17.16 -8.02 12.40
C LEU A 297 18.61 -7.65 12.08
N ILE A 298 19.53 -8.01 12.97
CA ILE A 298 20.97 -7.87 12.76
C ILE A 298 21.59 -9.26 12.75
N VAL A 299 22.44 -9.55 11.78
CA VAL A 299 23.16 -10.82 11.65
C VAL A 299 24.65 -10.54 11.57
N ASP A 300 25.42 -11.03 12.54
CA ASP A 300 26.87 -10.80 12.64
C ASP A 300 27.28 -9.32 12.47
N ASN A 301 26.51 -8.43 13.10
CA ASN A 301 26.63 -6.96 13.05
C ASN A 301 26.15 -6.28 11.75
N ASN A 302 25.62 -7.02 10.77
CA ASN A 302 24.98 -6.45 9.58
C ASN A 302 23.48 -6.27 9.80
N ASN A 303 22.92 -5.11 9.46
CA ASN A 303 21.48 -4.86 9.55
C ASN A 303 20.77 -5.43 8.31
N GLU A 304 20.01 -6.51 8.50
CA GLU A 304 19.33 -7.26 7.43
C GLU A 304 17.91 -6.74 7.15
N GLY A 305 17.46 -5.70 7.87
CA GLY A 305 16.16 -5.07 7.65
C GLY A 305 15.19 -5.23 8.81
N ALA A 306 13.94 -4.84 8.58
CA ALA A 306 12.91 -4.79 9.60
C ALA A 306 12.09 -6.08 9.69
N ILE A 307 11.84 -6.52 10.92
CA ILE A 307 10.84 -7.51 11.29
C ILE A 307 9.59 -6.76 11.74
N ILE A 308 8.49 -7.04 11.06
CA ILE A 308 7.19 -6.40 11.17
C ILE A 308 6.23 -7.37 11.85
N MET A 309 5.70 -6.93 12.99
CA MET A 309 4.79 -7.69 13.84
C MET A 309 3.50 -6.88 14.01
N SER A 310 2.66 -6.91 12.97
CA SER A 310 1.40 -6.16 12.88
C SER A 310 0.37 -6.60 13.93
N GLN A 311 -0.58 -5.74 14.24
CA GLN A 311 -1.70 -6.09 15.10
C GLN A 311 -2.49 -7.29 14.55
N LEU A 312 -2.84 -8.25 15.41
CA LEU A 312 -3.63 -9.44 15.08
C LEU A 312 -5.11 -9.29 15.48
N GLY A 313 -5.43 -8.29 16.30
CA GLY A 313 -6.77 -8.05 16.82
C GLY A 313 -6.71 -7.31 18.15
N LYS A 314 -7.78 -6.61 18.52
CA LYS A 314 -7.83 -5.88 19.78
C LYS A 314 -7.90 -6.89 20.94
N ASP A 315 -6.92 -6.84 21.83
CA ASP A 315 -6.78 -7.73 22.99
C ASP A 315 -6.56 -9.23 22.64
N GLU A 316 -6.30 -9.54 21.37
CA GLU A 316 -6.08 -10.89 20.82
C GLU A 316 -4.63 -11.39 21.01
N TRP A 317 -4.17 -11.45 22.27
CA TRP A 317 -2.78 -11.81 22.60
C TRP A 317 -2.50 -13.32 22.62
N SER A 318 -3.52 -14.17 22.61
CA SER A 318 -3.39 -15.62 22.46
C SER A 318 -3.46 -16.09 21.00
N SER A 319 -3.66 -15.15 20.06
CA SER A 319 -3.57 -15.40 18.62
C SER A 319 -2.13 -15.21 18.16
N TRP A 320 -1.62 -16.12 17.34
CA TRP A 320 -0.23 -16.13 16.88
C TRP A 320 -0.13 -16.17 15.36
N SER A 321 0.86 -15.49 14.82
CA SER A 321 1.16 -15.44 13.39
C SER A 321 2.67 -15.43 13.14
N GLU A 322 3.06 -15.49 11.88
CA GLU A 322 4.44 -15.33 11.43
C GLU A 322 4.68 -13.88 10.99
N SER A 323 5.84 -13.33 11.34
CA SER A 323 6.29 -12.03 10.82
C SER A 323 6.63 -12.14 9.33
N ASN A 324 6.92 -11.00 8.68
CA ASN A 324 7.70 -11.07 7.45
C ASN A 324 9.06 -11.75 7.72
N SER A 325 9.67 -12.26 6.65
CA SER A 325 11.03 -12.81 6.72
C SER A 325 12.05 -11.83 6.15
N GLN A 326 13.29 -11.94 6.61
CA GLN A 326 14.46 -11.35 5.97
C GLN A 326 15.30 -12.45 5.33
N GLN A 327 15.71 -12.24 4.09
CA GLN A 327 16.55 -13.19 3.36
C GLN A 327 18.03 -12.85 3.57
N VAL A 328 18.78 -13.77 4.16
CA VAL A 328 20.17 -13.57 4.55
C VAL A 328 21.00 -14.73 4.02
N ARG A 329 22.13 -14.43 3.38
CA ARG A 329 23.08 -15.46 2.93
C ARG A 329 24.01 -15.81 4.08
N LEU A 330 23.92 -17.05 4.57
CA LEU A 330 24.68 -17.55 5.71
C LEU A 330 25.68 -18.61 5.27
N LYS A 331 26.80 -18.66 5.98
CA LYS A 331 27.82 -19.70 5.83
C LYS A 331 27.55 -20.83 6.81
N LYS A 332 28.10 -22.01 6.55
CA LYS A 332 28.15 -23.07 7.55
C LYS A 332 28.99 -22.57 8.73
N GLY A 333 28.43 -22.61 9.94
CA GLY A 333 29.13 -22.16 11.13
C GLY A 333 28.21 -21.55 12.17
N LYS A 334 28.82 -20.85 13.14
CA LYS A 334 28.10 -20.12 14.18
C LYS A 334 27.83 -18.69 13.70
N HIS A 335 26.60 -18.25 13.90
CA HIS A 335 26.14 -16.89 13.62
C HIS A 335 25.42 -16.33 14.84
N LEU A 336 25.37 -15.02 14.95
CA LEU A 336 24.57 -14.33 15.95
C LEU A 336 23.45 -13.53 15.27
N LEU A 337 22.20 -13.92 15.54
CA LEU A 337 21.05 -13.11 15.19
C LEU A 337 20.72 -12.17 16.35
N GLN A 338 20.33 -10.94 16.05
CA GLN A 338 19.80 -10.02 17.04
C GLN A 338 18.48 -9.43 16.56
N LEU A 339 17.46 -9.50 17.41
CA LEU A 339 16.21 -8.78 17.21
C LEU A 339 16.25 -7.52 18.07
N LYS A 340 16.44 -6.36 17.44
CA LYS A 340 16.81 -5.12 18.14
C LYS A 340 15.83 -3.98 17.87
N PHE A 341 15.52 -3.20 18.90
CA PHE A 341 14.77 -1.96 18.78
C PHE A 341 15.75 -0.78 18.58
N LEU A 342 15.68 -0.17 17.39
CA LEU A 342 16.50 0.97 16.98
C LEU A 342 15.61 2.22 16.76
N PRO A 343 16.17 3.44 16.73
CA PRO A 343 15.38 4.67 16.57
C PRO A 343 14.47 4.68 15.34
N HIS A 344 14.91 4.13 14.20
CA HIS A 344 14.09 4.03 12.98
C HIS A 344 13.02 2.92 13.03
N ASN A 345 12.90 2.19 14.13
CA ASN A 345 11.81 1.23 14.35
C ASN A 345 10.61 1.87 15.06
N GLU A 346 10.65 3.16 15.39
CA GLU A 346 9.48 3.87 15.88
C GLU A 346 8.34 3.79 14.86
N ASN A 347 7.14 3.47 15.35
CA ASN A 347 5.92 3.45 14.53
C ASN A 347 5.16 4.77 14.69
N MET A 348 4.11 4.96 13.90
CA MET A 348 3.28 6.18 13.99
C MET A 348 2.52 6.35 15.31
N ASN A 349 2.34 5.28 16.09
CA ASN A 349 1.70 5.39 17.41
C ASN A 349 2.63 6.02 18.45
N VAL A 350 3.95 5.87 18.31
CA VAL A 350 5.02 6.39 19.18
C VAL A 350 5.00 5.81 20.61
N ASP A 351 3.85 5.56 21.21
CA ASP A 351 3.74 5.04 22.58
C ASP A 351 3.82 3.52 22.63
N VAL A 352 3.09 2.84 21.73
CA VAL A 352 2.95 1.39 21.72
C VAL A 352 3.72 0.77 20.56
N ASN A 353 4.80 0.07 20.90
CA ASN A 353 5.59 -0.76 19.98
C ASN A 353 5.90 -2.11 20.64
N ARG A 354 4.86 -2.95 20.74
CA ARG A 354 4.81 -4.15 21.59
C ARG A 354 4.42 -5.39 20.80
N ALA A 355 5.15 -6.49 21.01
CA ALA A 355 4.78 -7.81 20.54
C ALA A 355 5.24 -8.88 21.53
N LEU A 356 4.59 -10.04 21.51
CA LEU A 356 5.05 -11.26 22.14
C LEU A 356 5.72 -12.10 21.07
N VAL A 357 6.81 -12.78 21.40
CA VAL A 357 7.53 -13.68 20.48
C VAL A 357 7.79 -14.98 21.22
N ASP A 358 7.60 -16.12 20.55
CA ASP A 358 7.88 -17.45 21.11
C ASP A 358 8.91 -18.24 20.28
N GLN A 359 8.99 -18.01 18.97
CA GLN A 359 9.92 -18.74 18.10
C GLN A 359 10.65 -17.83 17.10
N VAL A 360 11.87 -18.23 16.75
CA VAL A 360 12.53 -17.82 15.51
C VAL A 360 12.60 -19.03 14.57
N LYS A 361 12.25 -18.81 13.31
CA LYS A 361 12.31 -19.79 12.23
C LYS A 361 13.38 -19.37 11.23
N ILE A 362 14.22 -20.32 10.84
CA ILE A 362 15.32 -20.15 9.89
C ILE A 362 15.14 -21.22 8.81
N THR A 363 14.76 -20.78 7.61
CA THR A 363 14.39 -21.67 6.50
C THR A 363 15.34 -21.49 5.34
N LYS A 364 16.04 -22.56 4.94
CA LYS A 364 16.94 -22.57 3.78
C LYS A 364 16.12 -22.50 2.48
N LEU A 365 16.46 -21.54 1.62
CA LEU A 365 15.74 -21.27 0.38
C LEU A 365 16.35 -21.97 -0.85
N ASP A 366 17.69 -22.12 -0.90
CA ASP A 366 18.43 -22.67 -2.03
C ASP A 366 19.19 -23.98 -1.74
#